data_AF-A0A2A2HCE1-F1
#
_entry.id   AF-A0A2A2HCE1-F1
#
_cell.length_a   1.000
_cell.length_b   1.000
_cell.length_c   1.000
_cell.angle_alpha   90.00
_cell.angle_beta   90.00
_cell.angle_gamma   90.00
#
_symmetry.space_group_name_H-M   'P 1'
#
loop_
_entity.id
_entity.type
_entity.pdbx_description
1 polymer ?
#
loop_
_entity_poly.entity_id
_entity_poly.type
_entity_poly.pdbx_seq_one_letter_code
_entity_poly.pdbx_strand_id
1 'polypeptide(L)'
;MNLHDKSKVIPLSILIVVILGITSGSYQYPLLVVAGIITTLMNPESNKKIIINILISFIIGAIIVGVINLVYAYYGLNPFQAIAYVSYALLNIPMYIIFGLLGGLIGYNINTVDEDK
;
A
#
# COMPACT_ATOMS: atom_id res chain seq x y z
N MET A 1 16.42 -5.39 23.63
CA MET A 1 16.79 -6.21 22.45
C MET A 1 16.91 -5.24 21.27
N ASN A 2 18.12 -4.75 21.02
CA ASN A 2 18.43 -3.84 19.92
C ASN A 2 18.54 -4.66 18.64
N LEU A 3 17.71 -4.34 17.64
CA LEU A 3 17.81 -4.68 16.20
C LEU A 3 16.39 -4.57 15.60
N HIS A 4 15.89 -3.36 15.38
CA HIS A 4 14.78 -3.18 14.44
C HIS A 4 15.20 -2.10 13.46
N ASP A 5 15.63 -2.56 12.28
CA ASP A 5 16.03 -1.77 11.13
C ASP A 5 14.96 -0.73 10.78
N LYS A 6 15.13 0.50 11.24
CA LYS A 6 14.34 1.66 10.78
C LYS A 6 14.36 1.80 9.26
N SER A 7 15.42 1.31 8.61
CA SER A 7 15.60 1.33 7.15
C SER A 7 14.72 0.32 6.38
N LYS A 8 14.18 -0.72 7.04
CA LYS A 8 13.42 -1.79 6.37
C LYS A 8 11.91 -1.57 6.30
N VAL A 9 11.39 -0.55 7.00
CA VAL A 9 9.93 -0.29 7.09
C VAL A 9 9.33 0.07 5.72
N ILE A 10 10.00 0.93 4.94
CA ILE A 10 9.54 1.32 3.59
C ILE A 10 9.55 0.13 2.62
N PRO A 11 10.67 -0.62 2.46
CA PRO A 11 10.68 -1.83 1.62
C PRO A 11 9.60 -2.85 1.99
N LEU A 12 9.40 -3.08 3.28
CA LEU A 12 8.40 -4.05 3.74
C LEU A 12 6.96 -3.59 3.45
N SER A 13 6.70 -2.29 3.61
CA SER A 13 5.38 -1.72 3.31
C SER A 13 5.06 -1.78 1.82
N ILE A 14 6.05 -1.52 0.97
CA ILE A 14 5.93 -1.73 -0.48
C ILE A 14 5.59 -3.19 -0.77
N LEU A 15 6.30 -4.15 -0.16
CA LEU A 15 6.05 -5.58 -0.35
C LEU A 15 4.60 -5.96 0.02
N ILE A 16 4.09 -5.47 1.16
CA ILE A 16 2.71 -5.73 1.61
C ILE A 16 1.72 -5.20 0.58
N VAL A 17 1.89 -3.95 0.11
CA VAL A 17 1.02 -3.35 -0.91
C VAL A 17 1.07 -4.15 -2.21
N VAL A 18 2.24 -4.65 -2.61
CA VAL A 18 2.39 -5.48 -3.82
C VAL A 18 1.65 -6.80 -3.68
N ILE A 19 1.84 -7.53 -2.58
CA ILE A 19 1.16 -8.82 -2.33
C ILE A 19 -0.36 -8.63 -2.36
N LEU A 20 -0.86 -7.63 -1.62
CA LEU A 20 -2.29 -7.35 -1.55
C LEU A 20 -2.85 -6.82 -2.87
N GLY A 21 -2.04 -6.09 -3.64
CA GLY A 21 -2.45 -5.54 -4.92
C GLY A 21 -2.56 -6.57 -6.03
N ILE A 22 -1.79 -7.66 -5.94
CA ILE A 22 -1.88 -8.80 -6.85
C ILE A 22 -3.08 -9.70 -6.49
N THR A 23 -3.48 -9.76 -5.22
CA THR A 23 -4.69 -10.49 -4.82
C THR A 23 -5.94 -9.75 -5.27
N SER A 24 -6.52 -10.19 -6.40
CA SER A 24 -7.79 -9.70 -6.92
C SER A 24 -8.96 -10.29 -6.11
N GLY A 25 -9.67 -9.45 -5.36
CA GLY A 25 -10.82 -9.88 -4.57
C GLY A 25 -11.60 -8.73 -3.96
N SER A 26 -12.84 -9.02 -3.53
CA SER A 26 -13.76 -8.04 -2.93
C SER A 26 -13.20 -7.32 -1.69
N TYR A 27 -12.17 -7.89 -1.07
CA TYR A 27 -11.54 -7.37 0.15
C TYR A 27 -10.28 -6.53 -0.10
N GLN A 28 -9.96 -6.21 -1.35
CA GLN A 28 -8.76 -5.46 -1.72
C GLN A 28 -8.65 -4.11 -1.01
N TYR A 29 -9.72 -3.30 -0.99
CA TYR A 29 -9.70 -1.98 -0.33
C TYR A 29 -9.64 -2.08 1.21
N PRO A 30 -10.45 -2.92 1.89
CA PRO A 30 -10.27 -3.18 3.31
C PRO A 30 -8.86 -3.62 3.68
N LEU A 31 -8.24 -4.50 2.87
CA LEU A 31 -6.88 -4.97 3.12
C LEU A 31 -5.82 -3.87 2.94
N LEU A 32 -6.02 -2.95 2.00
CA LEU A 32 -5.15 -1.77 1.85
C LEU A 32 -5.23 -0.82 3.06
N VAL A 33 -6.40 -0.70 3.69
CA VAL A 33 -6.55 0.04 4.96
C VAL A 33 -5.78 -0.68 6.06
N VAL A 34 -5.92 -2.00 6.19
CA VAL A 34 -5.16 -2.78 7.18
C VAL A 34 -3.65 -2.66 6.95
N ALA A 35 -3.20 -2.70 5.69
CA ALA A 35 -1.80 -2.47 5.35
C ALA A 35 -1.32 -1.09 5.79
N GLY A 36 -2.12 -0.04 5.59
CA GLY A 36 -1.79 1.31 6.06
C GLY A 36 -1.65 1.38 7.58
N ILE A 37 -2.52 0.69 8.32
CA ILE A 37 -2.43 0.59 9.79
C ILE A 37 -1.12 -0.09 10.19
N ILE A 38 -0.83 -1.28 9.63
CA ILE A 38 0.39 -2.04 9.94
C ILE A 38 1.64 -1.21 9.62
N THR A 39 1.73 -0.61 8.44
CA THR A 39 2.85 0.25 8.04
C THR A 39 3.09 1.38 9.03
N THR A 40 2.02 1.95 9.58
CA THR A 40 2.12 3.01 10.59
C THR A 40 2.64 2.51 11.92
N LEU A 41 2.07 1.42 12.43
CA LEU A 41 2.47 0.83 13.70
C LEU A 41 3.92 0.33 13.67
N MET A 42 4.40 -0.10 12.50
CA MET A 42 5.79 -0.52 12.30
C MET A 42 6.80 0.62 12.26
N ASN A 43 6.35 1.89 12.20
CA ASN A 43 7.22 3.04 12.01
C ASN A 43 7.39 3.83 13.32
N PRO A 44 8.55 3.73 13.99
CA PRO A 44 8.79 4.40 15.27
C PRO A 44 9.21 5.88 15.11
N GLU A 45 8.97 6.49 13.94
CA GLU A 45 9.40 7.86 13.65
C GLU A 45 8.33 8.90 14.02
N SER A 46 8.72 10.17 14.05
CA SER A 46 7.80 11.26 14.40
C SER A 46 6.59 11.34 13.47
N ASN A 47 5.51 11.84 14.03
CA ASN A 47 4.18 11.96 13.45
C ASN A 47 4.11 12.43 11.98
N LYS A 48 4.93 13.40 11.56
CA LYS A 48 4.96 13.89 10.17
C LYS A 48 5.67 12.95 9.19
N LYS A 49 6.71 12.24 9.64
CA LYS A 49 7.51 11.35 8.78
C LYS A 49 6.78 10.05 8.48
N ILE A 50 5.95 9.58 9.42
CA ILE A 50 5.08 8.41 9.24
C ILE A 50 4.19 8.56 8.00
N ILE A 51 3.46 9.67 7.89
CA ILE A 51 2.52 9.91 6.78
C ILE A 51 3.27 9.95 5.43
N ILE A 52 4.43 10.60 5.38
CA ILE A 52 5.26 10.68 4.18
C ILE A 52 5.76 9.28 3.78
N ASN A 53 6.21 8.48 4.74
CA ASN A 53 6.69 7.12 4.48
C ASN A 53 5.57 6.22 3.94
N ILE A 54 4.36 6.33 4.48
CA ILE A 54 3.18 5.61 3.99
C ILE A 54 2.88 6.05 2.56
N LEU A 55 2.81 7.36 2.31
CA LEU A 55 2.53 7.90 0.98
C LEU A 55 3.53 7.35 -0.06
N ILE A 56 4.83 7.43 0.22
CA ILE A 56 5.87 6.94 -0.69
C ILE A 56 5.73 5.43 -0.92
N SER A 57 5.50 4.66 0.15
CA SER A 57 5.38 3.20 0.06
C SER A 57 4.17 2.77 -0.78
N PHE A 58 3.03 3.44 -0.60
CA PHE A 58 1.81 3.16 -1.35
C PHE A 58 1.89 3.62 -2.80
N ILE A 59 2.55 4.75 -3.10
CA ILE A 59 2.81 5.18 -4.48
C ILE A 59 3.68 4.16 -5.20
N ILE A 60 4.83 3.80 -4.61
CA ILE A 60 5.75 2.83 -5.22
C ILE A 60 5.07 1.47 -5.38
N GLY A 61 4.39 0.99 -4.34
CA GLY A 61 3.64 -0.27 -4.38
C GLY A 61 2.56 -0.27 -5.47
N ALA A 62 1.76 0.79 -5.58
CA ALA A 62 0.72 0.92 -6.60
C ALA A 62 1.28 0.95 -8.03
N ILE A 63 2.42 1.62 -8.24
CA ILE A 63 3.12 1.62 -9.54
C ILE A 63 3.59 0.21 -9.88
N ILE A 64 4.23 -0.50 -8.95
CA ILE A 64 4.70 -1.88 -9.17
C ILE A 64 3.52 -2.80 -9.52
N VAL A 65 2.43 -2.73 -8.77
CA VAL A 65 1.21 -3.49 -9.04
C VAL A 65 0.64 -3.14 -10.42
N GLY A 66 0.62 -1.86 -10.79
CA GLY A 66 0.21 -1.41 -12.11
C GLY A 66 1.06 -2.03 -13.24
N VAL A 67 2.39 -2.06 -13.07
CA VAL A 67 3.31 -2.68 -14.04
C VAL A 67 3.08 -4.19 -14.14
N ILE A 68 2.95 -4.90 -13.01
CA ILE A 68 2.67 -6.35 -12.99
C ILE A 68 1.37 -6.65 -13.73
N ASN A 69 0.32 -5.86 -13.46
CA ASN A 69 -0.98 -5.99 -14.11
C ASN A 69 -0.91 -5.70 -15.62
N LEU A 70 -0.11 -4.72 -16.04
CA LEU A 70 0.11 -4.42 -17.46
C LEU A 70 0.82 -5.57 -18.19
N VAL A 71 1.85 -6.14 -17.57
CA VAL A 71 2.57 -7.32 -18.09
C VAL A 71 1.62 -8.52 -18.20
N TYR A 72 0.81 -8.77 -17.16
CA TYR A 72 -0.20 -9.83 -17.20
C TYR A 72 -1.22 -9.63 -18.33
N ALA A 73 -1.72 -8.41 -18.51
CA ALA A 73 -2.66 -8.09 -19.58
C ALA A 73 -2.05 -8.31 -20.98
N TYR A 74 -0.77 -7.97 -21.15
CA TYR A 74 -0.07 -8.15 -22.43
C TYR A 74 0.11 -9.62 -22.82
N TYR A 75 0.44 -10.49 -21.86
CA TYR A 75 0.71 -11.91 -22.14
C TYR A 75 -0.50 -12.84 -21.95
N GLY A 76 -1.50 -12.44 -21.18
CA GLY A 76 -2.57 -13.31 -20.72
C GLY A 76 -3.96 -12.99 -21.25
N LEU A 77 -4.17 -11.84 -21.91
CA LEU A 77 -5.50 -11.38 -22.32
C LEU A 77 -5.58 -11.07 -23.80
N ASN A 78 -6.79 -11.23 -24.36
CA ASN A 78 -7.09 -10.79 -25.71
C ASN A 78 -7.07 -9.24 -25.78
N PRO A 79 -6.83 -8.62 -26.95
CA PRO A 79 -6.63 -7.17 -27.07
C PRO A 79 -7.74 -6.29 -26.45
N PHE A 80 -9.01 -6.68 -26.63
CA PHE A 80 -10.15 -5.97 -26.04
C PHE A 80 -10.20 -6.08 -24.50
N GLN A 81 -9.84 -7.25 -23.96
CA GLN A 81 -9.78 -7.48 -22.52
C GLN A 81 -8.58 -6.76 -21.90
N ALA A 82 -7.44 -6.72 -22.60
CA ALA A 82 -6.24 -6.02 -22.16
C ALA A 82 -6.50 -4.52 -21.97
N ILE A 83 -7.21 -3.86 -22.89
CA ILE A 83 -7.55 -2.44 -22.77
C ILE A 83 -8.41 -2.18 -21.52
N ALA A 84 -9.48 -2.96 -21.33
CA ALA A 84 -10.35 -2.80 -20.16
C ALA A 84 -9.60 -3.05 -18.84
N TYR A 85 -8.73 -4.06 -18.80
CA TYR A 85 -7.93 -4.39 -17.63
C TYR A 85 -6.91 -3.30 -17.30
N VAL A 86 -6.23 -2.74 -18.31
CA VAL A 86 -5.26 -1.65 -18.14
C VAL A 86 -5.95 -0.37 -17.66
N SER A 87 -7.12 -0.03 -18.21
CA SER A 87 -7.91 1.11 -17.73
C SER A 87 -8.31 0.94 -16.27
N TYR A 88 -8.75 -0.27 -15.87
CA TYR A 88 -9.07 -0.59 -14.48
C TYR A 88 -7.84 -0.50 -13.57
N ALA A 89 -6.70 -1.03 -14.00
CA ALA A 89 -5.44 -0.98 -13.24
C ALA A 89 -4.96 0.45 -13.00
N LEU A 90 -5.07 1.34 -13.99
CA LEU A 90 -4.71 2.75 -13.87
C LEU A 90 -5.62 3.50 -12.88
N LEU A 91 -6.93 3.22 -12.90
CA LEU A 91 -7.88 3.80 -11.96
C LEU A 91 -7.66 3.32 -10.51
N ASN A 92 -7.09 2.14 -10.33
CA ASN A 92 -6.79 1.62 -8.99
C ASN A 92 -5.60 2.29 -8.31
N ILE A 93 -4.66 2.87 -9.06
CA ILE A 93 -3.48 3.56 -8.48
C ILE A 93 -3.89 4.64 -7.46
N PRO A 94 -4.76 5.62 -7.79
CA PRO A 94 -5.19 6.61 -6.81
C PRO A 94 -5.99 5.98 -5.66
N MET A 95 -6.77 4.92 -5.92
CA MET A 95 -7.53 4.23 -4.87
C MET A 95 -6.61 3.59 -3.83
N TYR A 96 -5.50 2.97 -4.26
CA TYR A 96 -4.52 2.38 -3.35
C TYR A 96 -3.92 3.42 -2.42
N ILE A 97 -3.58 4.59 -2.96
CA ILE A 97 -3.02 5.69 -2.19
C ILE A 97 -4.04 6.18 -1.17
N ILE A 98 -5.31 6.39 -1.57
CA ILE A 98 -6.37 6.88 -0.68
C ILE A 98 -6.61 5.90 0.47
N PHE A 99 -6.86 4.62 0.18
CA PHE A 99 -7.13 3.63 1.22
C PHE A 99 -5.92 3.35 2.12
N GLY A 100 -4.72 3.38 1.55
CA GLY A 100 -3.48 3.29 2.32
C GLY A 100 -3.30 4.44 3.30
N LEU A 101 -3.57 5.67 2.87
CA LEU A 101 -3.53 6.85 3.73
C LEU A 101 -4.62 6.82 4.79
N LEU A 102 -5.83 6.36 4.48
CA LEU A 102 -6.90 6.17 5.47
C LEU A 102 -6.48 5.19 6.57
N GLY A 103 -5.93 4.05 6.18
CA GLY A 103 -5.33 3.10 7.13
C GLY A 103 -4.19 3.73 7.94
N GLY A 104 -3.36 4.52 7.26
CA GLY A 104 -2.27 5.25 7.88
C GLY A 104 -2.72 6.22 8.97
N LEU A 105 -3.77 7.00 8.70
CA LEU A 105 -4.37 7.93 9.66
C LEU A 105 -5.00 7.20 10.85
N ILE A 106 -5.61 6.04 10.64
CA ILE A 106 -6.14 5.22 11.72
C ILE A 106 -4.99 4.70 12.60
N GLY A 107 -3.97 4.10 11.99
CA GLY A 107 -2.79 3.61 12.72
C GLY A 107 -2.07 4.71 13.48
N TYR A 108 -2.03 5.92 12.92
CA TYR A 108 -1.47 7.10 13.56
C TYR A 108 -2.21 7.44 14.87
N ASN A 109 -3.54 7.55 14.80
CA ASN A 109 -4.35 7.88 15.97
C ASN A 109 -4.24 6.80 17.07
N ILE A 110 -4.05 5.53 16.68
CA ILE A 110 -3.83 4.43 17.63
C ILE A 110 -2.49 4.62 18.36
N ASN A 111 -1.40 4.90 17.63
CA ASN A 111 -0.07 5.10 18.23
C ASN A 111 -0.06 6.29 19.20
N THR A 112 -0.69 7.41 18.85
CA THR A 112 -0.71 8.59 19.72
C THR A 112 -1.47 8.35 21.02
N VAL A 113 -2.51 7.51 21.01
CA VAL A 113 -3.27 7.16 22.22
C VAL A 113 -2.46 6.27 23.18
N ASP A 114 -1.50 5.50 22.66
CA ASP A 114 -0.63 4.65 23.48
C ASP A 114 0.55 5.44 24.08
N GLU A 115 1.01 6.53 23.45
CA GLU A 115 2.04 7.41 24.01
C GLU A 115 1.54 8.29 25.17
N ASP A 116 0.22 8.51 25.27
CA ASP A 116 -0.42 9.30 26.34
C ASP A 116 -0.73 8.48 27.62
N LYS A 117 -0.31 7.19 27.70
CA LYS A 117 -0.50 6.30 28.86
C LYS A 117 0.80 6.00 29.60
#